data_AF-A0A9D6GH36-F1
#
_entry.id   AF-A0A9D6GH36-F1
#
_cell.length_a   1.000
_cell.length_b   1.000
_cell.length_c   1.000
_cell.angle_alpha   90.00
_cell.angle_beta   90.00
_cell.angle_gamma   90.00
#
_symmetry.space_group_name_H-M   'P 1'
#
loop_
_entity.id
_entity.type
_entity.pdbx_description
1 polymer ?
#
loop_
_entity_poly.entity_id
_entity_poly.type
_entity_poly.pdbx_seq_one_letter_code
_entity_poly.pdbx_strand_id
1 'polypeptide(L)' 'MTEKTTVLKLAQVTKKFRRFAAVSKVSFAVEQGEVVGFV' A
#
# COMPACT_ATOMS: atom_id res chain seq x y z
N MET A 1 -3.58 3.63 -26.01
CA MET A 1 -2.88 3.03 -24.86
C MET A 1 -3.24 3.87 -23.64
N THR A 2 -4.00 3.33 -22.69
CA THR A 2 -4.43 4.09 -21.51
C THR A 2 -3.28 4.10 -20.51
N GLU A 3 -2.78 5.28 -20.17
CA GLU A 3 -1.74 5.45 -19.15
C GLU A 3 -2.36 5.21 -17.77
N LYS A 4 -1.79 4.28 -17.00
CA LYS A 4 -2.27 3.93 -15.66
C LYS A 4 -1.67 4.90 -14.64
N THR A 5 -2.46 5.88 -14.23
CA THR A 5 -2.06 6.86 -13.21
C THR A 5 -2.00 6.20 -11.84
N THR A 6 -0.83 6.15 -11.20
CA THR A 6 -0.72 5.74 -9.79
C THR A 6 -1.30 6.82 -8.88
N VAL A 7 -2.31 6.49 -8.08
CA VAL A 7 -2.98 7.45 -7.17
C VAL A 7 -2.59 7.25 -5.71
N LEU A 8 -2.09 6.07 -5.35
CA LEU A 8 -1.56 5.78 -4.02
C LEU A 8 -0.31 4.93 -4.14
N LYS A 9 0.72 5.25 -3.33
CA LYS A 9 1.96 4.48 -3.27
C LYS A 9 2.44 4.39 -1.83
N LEU A 10 2.72 3.17 -1.39
CA LEU A 10 3.31 2.87 -0.11
C LEU A 10 4.65 2.19 -0.37
N ALA A 11 5.68 2.65 0.33
CA ALA A 11 7.02 2.11 0.23
C ALA A 11 7.53 1.77 1.63
N GLN A 12 7.77 0.48 1.85
CA GLN A 12 8.39 -0.06 3.08
C GLN A 12 7.70 0.39 4.38
N VAL A 13 6.38 0.56 4.36
CA VAL A 13 5.62 1.08 5.50
C VAL A 13 5.56 0.03 6.59
N THR A 14 5.90 0.45 7.81
CA THR A 14 5.89 -0.39 9.02
C THR A 14 5.06 0.29 10.10
N LYS A 15 4.06 -0.42 10.64
CA LYS A 15 3.26 0.01 11.78
C LYS A 15 3.59 -0.84 13.00
N LYS A 16 3.96 -0.19 14.10
CA LYS A 16 4.26 -0.84 15.39
C LYS A 16 3.27 -0.42 16.47
N PHE A 17 2.96 -1.36 17.35
CA PHE A 17 2.32 -1.13 18.65
C PHE A 17 3.28 -1.58 19.74
N ARG A 18 3.87 -0.61 20.45
CA ARG A 18 5.00 -0.83 21.39
C ARG A 18 6.13 -1.61 20.69
N ARG A 19 6.38 -2.85 21.12
CA ARG A 19 7.42 -3.73 20.59
C ARG A 19 6.93 -4.66 19.46
N PHE A 20 5.63 -4.72 19.21
CA PHE A 20 5.02 -5.59 18.19
C PHE A 20 4.84 -4.84 16.87
N ALA A 21 5.29 -5.43 15.75
CA ALA A 21 5.05 -4.90 14.41
C ALA A 21 3.75 -5.49 13.84
N ALA A 22 2.69 -4.69 13.79
CA ALA A 22 1.40 -5.12 13.23
C ALA A 22 1.42 -5.14 11.69
N VAL A 23 2.20 -4.27 11.08
CA VAL A 23 2.47 -4.27 9.64
C VAL A 23 3.97 -4.04 9.47
N SER A 24 4.64 -4.83 8.63
CA SER A 24 6.09 -4.76 8.46
C SER A 24 6.48 -4.67 6.99
N LYS A 25 7.21 -3.61 6.63
CA LYS A 25 7.80 -3.38 5.29
C LYS A 25 6.81 -3.53 4.12
N VAL A 26 5.55 -3.16 4.31
CA VAL A 26 4.53 -3.26 3.25
C VAL A 26 4.80 -2.23 2.16
N SER A 27 4.78 -2.69 0.90
CA SER A 27 4.94 -1.86 -0.29
C SER A 27 3.88 -2.26 -1.31
N PHE A 28 3.08 -1.30 -1.75
CA PHE A 28 2.14 -1.49 -2.86
C PHE A 28 1.77 -0.14 -3.49
N ALA A 29 1.18 -0.19 -4.67
CA ALA A 29 0.63 0.97 -5.35
C ALA A 29 -0.81 0.66 -5.76
N VAL A 30 -1.62 1.71 -5.89
CA VAL A 30 -2.98 1.65 -6.39
C VAL A 30 -3.09 2.56 -7.59
N GLU A 31 -3.62 2.02 -8.68
CA GLU A 31 -3.87 2.74 -9.93
C GLU A 31 -5.25 3.41 -9.92
N GLN A 32 -5.41 4.46 -10.73
CA GLN A 32 -6.67 5.16 -10.86
C GLN A 32 -7.76 4.20 -11.36
N GLY A 33 -8.85 4.08 -10.59
CA GLY A 33 -9.97 3.18 -10.90
C GLY A 33 -9.82 1.76 -10.37
N GLU A 34 -8.69 1.42 -9.74
CA GLU A 34 -8.47 0.13 -9.10
C GLU A 34 -9.24 0.03 -7.76
N VAL A 35 -9.92 -1.10 -7.54
CA VAL A 35 -10.56 -1.43 -6.25
C VAL A 35 -9.67 -2.41 -5.50
N VAL A 36 -9.19 -2.00 -4.33
CA VAL A 36 -8.28 -2.80 -3.49
C VAL A 36 -8.97 -3.15 -2.17
N GLY A 37 -8.90 -4.44 -1.79
CA GLY A 37 -9.37 -4.95 -0.51
C GLY A 37 -8.25 -5.61 0.28
N PHE A 38 -8.33 -5.53 1.61
CA PHE A 38 -7.44 -6.24 2.53
C PHE A 38 -8.26 -7.32 3.24
N VAL A 39 -7.69 -8.53 3.33
CA VAL A 39 -8.24 -9.68 4.07
C VAL A 39 -7.28 -10.11 5.17
#